data_AF-A0A8J8BM03-F1
#
_entry.id   AF-A0A8J8BM03-F1
#
_cell.length_a   1.000
_cell.length_b   1.000
_cell.length_c   1.000
_cell.angle_alpha   90.00
_cell.angle_beta   90.00
_cell.angle_gamma   90.00
#
_symmetry.space_group_name_H-M   'P 1'
#
loop_
_entity.id
_entity.type
_entity.pdbx_description
1 polymer ?
#
loop_
_entity_poly.entity_id
_entity_poly.type
_entity_poly.pdbx_seq_one_letter_code
_entity_poly.pdbx_strand_id
1 'polypeptide(L)' 'IDGIDKGILELLEERVKAAKKIGEIKREKGMEIEDVDREGEILDNILNSTNLNREFVGDLFRKIIEYCKNEE' A
#
# COMPACT_ATOMS: atom_id res chain seq x y z
N ILE A 1 19.80 5.11 -12.73
CA ILE A 1 18.89 5.32 -11.58
C ILE A 1 17.48 5.53 -12.10
N ASP A 2 17.33 6.33 -13.16
CA ASP A 2 16.06 6.59 -13.88
C ASP A 2 15.23 5.34 -14.21
N GLY A 3 15.87 4.24 -14.64
CA GLY A 3 15.17 2.97 -14.90
C GLY A 3 14.61 2.30 -13.64
N ILE A 4 15.29 2.44 -12.50
CA ILE A 4 14.81 1.97 -11.21
C ILE A 4 13.63 2.83 -10.75
N ASP A 5 13.76 4.16 -10.89
CA ASP A 5 12.70 5.10 -10.51
C ASP A 5 11.43 4.85 -11.35
N LYS A 6 11.59 4.58 -12.64
CA LYS A 6 10.49 4.18 -13.52
C LYS A 6 9.86 2.88 -13.06
N GLY A 7 10.66 1.87 -12.70
CA GLY A 7 10.16 0.61 -12.15
C GLY A 7 9.40 0.78 -10.83
N ILE A 8 9.86 1.68 -9.95
CA ILE A 8 9.14 2.03 -8.71
C ILE A 8 7.78 2.63 -9.05
N LEU A 9 7.72 3.56 -10.02
CA LEU A 9 6.48 4.20 -10.43
C LEU A 9 5.50 3.18 -11.04
N GLU A 10 5.95 2.31 -11.94
CA GLU A 10 5.14 1.26 -12.56
C GLU A 10 4.52 0.33 -11.50
N LEU A 11 5.33 -0.14 -10.54
CA LEU A 11 4.85 -0.99 -9.45
C LEU A 11 3.87 -0.26 -8.52
N LEU A 12 4.08 1.03 -8.28
CA LEU A 12 3.16 1.83 -7.47
C LEU A 12 1.80 1.99 -8.17
N GLU A 13 1.78 2.23 -9.48
CA GLU A 13 0.55 2.28 -10.27
C GLU A 13 -0.21 0.96 -10.25
N GLU A 14 0.49 -0.17 -10.37
CA GLU A 14 -0.10 -1.51 -10.26
C GLU A 14 -0.71 -1.74 -8.88
N ARG A 15 0.01 -1.35 -7.82
CA ARG A 15 -0.48 -1.45 -6.44
C ARG A 15 -1.75 -0.63 -6.24
N VAL A 16 -1.81 0.60 -6.75
CA VAL A 16 -3.00 1.45 -6.68
C VAL A 16 -4.18 0.82 -7.42
N LYS A 17 -3.97 0.28 -8.63
CA LYS A 17 -5.01 -0.43 -9.39
C LYS A 17 -5.56 -1.64 -8.62
N ALA A 18 -4.70 -2.38 -7.93
CA ALA A 18 -5.12 -3.50 -7.09
C ALA A 18 -5.94 -3.02 -5.88
N ALA A 19 -5.51 -1.95 -5.20
CA ALA A 19 -6.23 -1.36 -4.08
C ALA A 19 -7.64 -0.88 -4.47
N LYS A 20 -7.77 -0.16 -5.60
CA LYS A 20 -9.07 0.28 -6.14
C LYS A 20 -10.06 -0.86 -6.32
N LYS A 21 -9.63 -1.96 -6.96
CA LYS A 21 -10.48 -3.15 -7.15
C LYS A 21 -10.92 -3.76 -5.83
N ILE A 22 -10.04 -3.76 -4.82
CA ILE A 22 -10.38 -4.25 -3.47
C ILE A 22 -11.40 -3.31 -2.82
N GLY A 23 -11.21 -2.00 -2.92
CA GLY A 23 -12.13 -0.97 -2.43
C GLY A 23 -13.53 -1.09 -3.06
N GLU A 24 -13.61 -1.28 -4.38
CA GLU A 24 -14.86 -1.55 -5.10
C GLU A 24 -15.59 -2.78 -4.54
N ILE A 25 -14.89 -3.91 -4.36
CA ILE A 25 -15.46 -5.14 -3.79
C ILE A 25 -15.95 -4.92 -2.35
N LYS A 26 -15.19 -4.18 -1.52
CA LYS A 26 -15.59 -3.86 -0.14
C LYS A 26 -16.86 -3.00 -0.13
N ARG A 27 -16.92 -1.99 -1.00
CA ARG A 27 -18.08 -1.09 -1.16
C ARG A 27 -19.33 -1.85 -1.59
N GLU A 28 -19.21 -2.74 -2.57
CA GLU A 28 -20.32 -3.59 -3.02
C GLU A 28 -20.85 -4.51 -1.92
N LYS A 29 -19.96 -4.97 -1.02
CA LYS A 29 -20.30 -5.87 0.08
C LYS A 29 -20.69 -5.16 1.39
N GLY A 30 -20.66 -3.82 1.41
CA GLY A 30 -20.92 -3.02 2.62
C GLY A 30 -19.92 -3.29 3.76
N MET A 31 -18.70 -3.72 3.42
CA MET A 31 -17.63 -3.93 4.40
C MET A 31 -16.99 -2.58 4.75
N GLU A 32 -16.62 -2.39 6.02
CA GLU A 32 -15.88 -1.19 6.41
C GLU A 32 -14.56 -1.08 5.63
N ILE A 33 -14.27 0.14 5.18
CA ILE A 33 -13.06 0.46 4.42
C ILE A 33 -11.83 0.34 5.32
N GLU A 34 -12.01 0.63 6.62
CA GLU A 34 -10.95 0.70 7.62
C GLU A 34 -10.68 -0.67 8.24
N ASP A 35 -9.63 -1.33 7.74
CA ASP A 35 -9.09 -2.56 8.32
C ASP A 35 -7.71 -2.24 8.89
N VAL A 36 -7.72 -1.56 10.04
CA VAL A 36 -6.50 -1.11 10.75
C VAL A 36 -5.58 -2.30 11.04
N ASP A 37 -6.17 -3.45 11.38
CA ASP A 37 -5.45 -4.67 11.70
C ASP A 37 -4.72 -5.20 10.45
N ARG A 38 -5.37 -5.23 9.28
CA ARG A 38 -4.74 -5.61 8.02
C ARG A 38 -3.62 -4.67 7.60
N GLU A 39 -3.75 -3.37 7.81
CA GLU A 39 -2.69 -2.41 7.49
C GLU A 39 -1.46 -2.59 8.39
N GLY A 40 -1.69 -2.89 9.66
CA GLY A 40 -0.65 -3.31 10.60
C GLY A 40 0.09 -4.54 10.08
N GLU A 41 -0.65 -5.59 9.68
CA GLU A 41 -0.05 -6.81 9.13
C GLU A 41 0.75 -6.55 7.84
N ILE A 42 0.24 -5.71 6.93
CA ILE A 42 0.96 -5.34 5.71
C ILE A 42 2.28 -4.65 6.05
N LEU A 43 2.26 -3.66 6.94
CA LEU A 43 3.45 -2.94 7.38
C LEU A 43 4.44 -3.88 8.07
N ASP A 44 3.97 -4.74 8.97
CA ASP A 44 4.84 -5.69 9.68
C ASP A 44 5.52 -6.66 8.72
N ASN A 45 4.79 -7.20 7.73
CA ASN A 45 5.35 -8.08 6.71
C ASN A 45 6.43 -7.38 5.89
N ILE A 46 6.20 -6.12 5.50
CA ILE A 46 7.18 -5.33 4.75
C ILE A 46 8.43 -5.03 5.60
N LEU A 47 8.22 -4.59 6.85
CA LEU A 47 9.30 -4.23 7.77
C LEU A 47 10.16 -5.43 8.16
N ASN A 48 9.58 -6.64 8.17
CA ASN A 48 10.31 -7.88 8.39
C ASN A 48 11.03 -8.40 7.14
N SER A 49 10.71 -7.89 5.96
CA SER A 49 11.27 -8.32 4.67
C SER A 49 12.34 -7.37 4.11
N THR A 50 12.71 -6.33 4.85
CA THR A 50 13.64 -5.29 4.38
C THR A 50 14.89 -5.21 5.25
N ASN A 51 16.03 -4.94 4.62
CA ASN A 51 17.29 -4.60 5.30
C ASN A 51 17.50 -3.07 5.39
N LEU A 52 16.55 -2.27 4.89
CA LEU A 52 16.58 -0.81 4.98
C LEU A 52 16.14 -0.34 6.37
N ASN A 53 16.38 0.94 6.66
CA ASN A 53 15.91 1.55 7.90
C ASN A 53 14.38 1.39 8.01
N ARG A 54 13.93 0.75 9.10
CA ARG A 54 12.52 0.39 9.32
C ARG A 54 11.61 1.62 9.47
N GLU A 55 12.12 2.70 10.05
CA GLU A 55 11.36 3.95 10.22
C GLU A 55 11.07 4.57 8.85
N PHE A 56 12.10 4.71 8.02
CA PHE A 56 11.97 5.19 6.64
C PHE A 56 11.00 4.34 5.81
N VAL A 57 11.15 3.01 5.84
CA VAL A 57 10.27 2.11 5.10
C VAL A 57 8.83 2.18 5.63
N GLY A 58 8.66 2.24 6.95
CA GLY A 58 7.35 2.38 7.58
C GLY A 58 6.64 3.64 7.13
N ASP A 59 7.33 4.78 7.13
CA ASP A 59 6.77 6.06 6.71
C ASP A 59 6.42 6.09 5.22
N LEU A 60 7.30 5.52 4.37
CA LEU A 60 7.03 5.39 2.94
C LEU A 60 5.76 4.57 2.68
N PHE A 61 5.64 3.39 3.29
CA PHE A 61 4.50 2.51 3.04
C PHE A 61 3.21 3.01 3.68
N ARG A 62 3.27 3.72 4.82
CA ARG A 62 2.09 4.43 5.36
C ARG A 62 1.56 5.45 4.37
N LYS A 63 2.42 6.28 3.76
CA LYS A 63 2.02 7.25 2.72
C LYS A 63 1.39 6.58 1.51
N ILE A 64 1.95 5.45 1.08
CA ILE A 64 1.40 4.67 -0.04
C ILE A 64 0.03 4.09 0.31
N ILE A 65 -0.16 3.56 1.52
CA ILE A 65 -1.45 3.05 2.00
C ILE A 65 -2.48 4.18 2.07
N GLU A 66 -2.12 5.30 2.68
CA GLU A 66 -2.97 6.49 2.79
C GLU A 66 -3.42 7.01 1.41
N TYR A 67 -2.49 7.08 0.46
CA TYR A 67 -2.83 7.45 -0.93
C TYR A 67 -3.86 6.50 -1.54
N CYS A 68 -3.69 5.18 -1.38
CA CYS A 68 -4.63 4.20 -1.91
C CYS A 68 -6.03 4.35 -1.31
N LYS A 69 -6.14 4.61 0.01
CA LYS A 69 -7.44 4.82 0.66
C LYS A 69 -8.22 5.99 0.06
N ASN A 70 -7.53 7.09 -0.24
CA ASN A 70 -8.16 8.28 -0.82
C ASN A 70 -8.63 8.07 -2.26
N GLU A 71 -8.14 7.00 -2.90
CA GLU A 71 -8.40 6.66 -4.30
C GLU A 71 -9.41 5.51 -4.46
N GLU A 72 -9.85 4.88 -3.36
CA GLU A 72 -10.84 3.78 -3.28
C GLU A 72 -12.29 4.29 -3.27
#